data_AF-A0A968XNT3-F1
#
_entry.id   AF-A0A968XNT3-F1
#
_cell.length_a   1.000
_cell.length_b   1.000
_cell.length_c   1.000
_cell.angle_alpha   90.00
_cell.angle_beta   90.00
_cell.angle_gamma   90.00
#
_symmetry.space_group_name_H-M   'P 1'
#
loop_
_entity.id
_entity.type
_entity.pdbx_description
1 polymer ?
#
loop_
_entity_poly.entity_id
_entity_poly.type
_entity_poly.pdbx_seq_one_letter_code
_entity_poly.pdbx_strand_id
1 'polypeptide(L)' 'MSGYLEVVLGAIHYPEFVCRGYKNSKIAVINLGRKKWLHVIYKEISKSDGFVITVYIDEDYNEDTVLWSRHEQE' A
#
# COMPACT_ATOMS: atom_id res chain seq x y z
N MET A 1 5.88 -13.37 -16.09
CA MET A 1 6.73 -13.01 -14.94
C MET A 1 6.36 -11.60 -14.56
N SER A 2 5.65 -11.40 -13.46
CA SER A 2 5.43 -10.04 -12.94
C SER A 2 6.69 -9.64 -12.18
N GLY A 3 7.40 -8.63 -12.65
CA GLY A 3 8.55 -8.09 -11.95
C GLY A 3 8.13 -7.43 -10.63
N TYR A 4 9.06 -7.29 -9.67
CA TYR A 4 8.79 -6.61 -8.40
C TYR A 4 8.17 -5.21 -8.58
N LEU A 5 8.51 -4.52 -9.67
CA LEU A 5 7.93 -3.22 -10.03
C LEU A 5 6.41 -3.29 -10.27
N GLU A 6 5.94 -4.28 -11.03
CA GLU A 6 4.51 -4.43 -11.33
C GLU A 6 3.71 -4.70 -10.07
N VAL A 7 4.23 -5.51 -9.15
CA VAL A 7 3.59 -5.79 -7.86
C VAL A 7 3.48 -4.52 -7.01
N VAL A 8 4.56 -3.74 -6.93
CA VAL A 8 4.59 -2.50 -6.14
C VAL A 8 3.63 -1.45 -6.70
N LEU A 9 3.65 -1.24 -8.02
CA LEU A 9 2.71 -0.32 -8.67
C LEU A 9 1.27 -0.82 -8.54
N GLY A 10 1.04 -2.12 -8.72
CA GLY A 10 -0.25 -2.76 -8.53
C GLY A 10 -0.82 -2.55 -7.13
N ALA A 11 0.02 -2.61 -6.09
CA ALA A 11 -0.40 -2.32 -4.71
C ALA A 11 -0.87 -0.87 -4.54
N ILE A 12 -0.24 0.10 -5.21
CA ILE A 12 -0.64 1.51 -5.16
C ILE A 12 -1.95 1.74 -5.94
N HIS A 13 -2.07 1.15 -7.14
CA HIS A 13 -3.26 1.31 -7.98
C HIS A 13 -4.48 0.56 -7.44
N TYR A 14 -4.25 -0.61 -6.86
CA TYR A 14 -5.27 -1.51 -6.34
C TYR A 14 -4.85 -1.99 -4.94
N PRO A 15 -4.92 -1.12 -3.91
CA PRO A 15 -4.68 -1.51 -2.53
C PRO A 15 -5.88 -2.23 -1.92
N GLU A 16 -5.66 -3.16 -1.00
CA GLU A 16 -6.74 -3.65 -0.13
C GLU A 16 -7.05 -2.63 0.96
N PHE A 17 -5.99 -2.02 1.50
CA PHE A 17 -6.08 -0.93 2.47
C PHE A 17 -5.13 0.20 2.11
N VAL A 18 -5.55 1.42 2.43
CA VAL A 18 -4.66 2.57 2.46
C VAL A 18 -4.57 3.06 3.90
N CYS A 19 -3.38 3.00 4.47
CA CYS A 19 -3.10 3.48 5.82
C CYS A 19 -2.43 4.86 5.81
N ARG A 20 -2.58 5.60 6.91
CA ARG A 20 -1.89 6.85 7.17
C ARG A 20 -0.42 6.58 7.45
N GLY A 21 0.47 7.15 6.64
CA GLY A 21 1.89 7.20 6.92
C GLY A 21 2.33 8.49 7.62
N TYR A 22 3.65 8.63 7.80
CA TYR A 22 4.25 9.80 8.43
C TYR A 22 4.45 10.96 7.42
N LYS A 23 4.31 12.22 7.87
CA LYS A 23 4.52 13.45 7.05
C LYS A 23 3.75 13.44 5.72
N ASN A 24 2.46 13.10 5.79
CA ASN A 24 1.53 13.00 4.66
C ASN A 24 1.92 11.94 3.62
N SER A 25 2.67 10.91 4.00
CA SER A 25 2.78 9.70 3.18
C SER A 25 1.55 8.83 3.35
N LYS A 26 1.34 7.94 2.39
CA LYS A 26 0.35 6.89 2.42
C LYS A 26 1.07 5.54 2.42
N ILE A 27 0.41 4.53 2.98
CA ILE A 27 0.88 3.16 2.92
C ILE A 27 -0.19 2.35 2.21
N ALA A 28 0.12 1.86 1.01
CA ALA A 28 -0.73 0.90 0.32
C ALA A 28 -0.38 -0.50 0.83
N VAL A 29 -1.39 -1.25 1.24
CA VAL A 29 -1.24 -2.60 1.78
C VAL A 29 -2.02 -3.57 0.92
N ILE A 30 -1.38 -4.68 0.55
CA ILE A 30 -2.01 -5.83 -0.11
C ILE A 30 -1.57 -7.14 0.54
N ASN A 31 -2.49 -8.11 0.60
CA ASN A 31 -2.24 -9.47 1.07
C ASN A 31 -1.58 -10.27 -0.04
N LEU A 32 -0.41 -10.83 0.25
CA LEU A 32 0.30 -11.77 -0.62
C LEU A 32 -0.05 -13.23 -0.31
N GLY A 33 -1.01 -13.45 0.59
CA GLY A 33 -1.37 -14.75 1.15
C GLY A 33 -0.45 -15.19 2.29
N ARG A 34 -0.84 -16.26 2.99
CA ARG A 34 -0.03 -16.91 4.04
C ARG A 34 0.45 -15.96 5.16
N LYS A 35 -0.39 -15.02 5.59
CA LYS A 35 -0.04 -13.97 6.56
C LYS A 35 1.17 -13.15 6.11
N LYS A 36 1.21 -12.74 4.85
CA LYS A 36 2.23 -11.82 4.34
C LYS A 36 1.53 -10.64 3.70
N TRP A 37 1.91 -9.45 4.12
CA TRP A 37 1.38 -8.20 3.65
C TRP A 37 2.50 -7.41 3.01
N LEU A 38 2.28 -6.95 1.78
CA LEU A 38 3.18 -6.00 1.15
C LEU A 38 2.79 -4.60 1.59
N HIS A 39 3.74 -3.89 2.20
CA HIS A 39 3.61 -2.50 2.56
C HIS A 39 4.39 -1.64 1.56
N VAL A 40 3.67 -0.76 0.86
CA VAL A 40 4.27 0.21 -0.06
C VAL A 40 4.05 1.60 0.51
N ILE A 41 5.12 2.21 1.03
CA ILE A 41 5.07 3.58 1.53
C ILE A 41 5.38 4.52 0.37
N TYR A 42 4.45 5.43 0.07
CA TYR A 42 4.58 6.36 -1.04
C TYR A 42 4.06 7.75 -0.69
N LYS A 43 4.44 8.72 -1.51
CA LYS A 43 3.93 10.09 -1.43
C LYS A 43 3.48 10.53 -2.81
N GLU A 44 2.25 11.01 -2.89
CA GLU A 44 1.72 11.70 -4.06
C GLU A 44 2.14 13.17 -3.98
N ILE A 45 2.78 13.66 -5.05
CA ILE A 45 3.08 15.09 -5.23
C ILE A 45 1.95 15.78 -5.99
N SER A 46 1.33 15.05 -6.92
CA SER A 46 0.14 15.48 -7.66
C SER A 46 -0.73 14.28 -8.02
N LYS A 47 -1.81 14.50 -8.77
CA LYS A 47 -2.66 13.40 -9.29
C LYS A 47 -1.94 12.45 -10.26
N SER A 48 -0.83 12.89 -10.85
CA SER A 48 -0.09 12.13 -11.86
C SER A 48 1.40 11.95 -11.52
N ASP A 49 1.82 12.30 -10.30
CA ASP A 49 3.22 12.28 -9.90
C ASP A 49 3.37 11.94 -8.42
N GLY A 50 4.46 11.26 -8.10
CA GLY A 50 4.77 10.78 -6.79
C GLY A 50 5.96 9.84 -6.80
N PHE A 51 6.30 9.34 -5.62
CA PHE A 51 7.41 8.40 -5.48
C PHE A 51 7.15 7.40 -4.35
N VAL A 52 7.75 6.23 -4.51
CA VAL A 52 7.84 5.22 -3.46
C VAL A 52 9.04 5.56 -2.57
N ILE A 53 8.81 5.57 -1.26
CA ILE A 53 9.83 5.80 -0.25
C ILE A 53 10.50 4.46 0.08
N THR A 54 9.70 3.48 0.49
CA THR A 54 10.15 2.16 0.91
C THR A 54 9.09 1.11 0.60
N VAL A 55 9.54 -0.12 0.33
CA VAL A 55 8.70 -1.31 0.20
C VAL A 55 9.24 -2.39 1.13
N TYR A 56 8.35 -3.05 1.87
CA TYR A 56 8.71 -4.21 2.69
C TYR A 56 7.54 -5.17 2.83
N ILE A 57 7.84 -6.38 3.31
CA ILE A 57 6.84 -7.39 3.64
C ILE A 57 6.84 -7.57 5.16
N ASP A 58 5.64 -7.65 5.74
CA ASP A 58 5.43 -7.91 7.15
C ASP A 58 4.30 -8.96 7.32
N GLU A 59 4.21 -9.59 8.48
CA GLU A 59 3.14 -10.54 8.80
C GLU A 59 1.87 -9.85 9.28
N ASP A 60 1.96 -8.56 9.61
CA ASP A 60 0.87 -7.76 10.17
C ASP A 60 0.71 -6.41 9.47
N TYR A 61 -0.40 -5.71 9.74
CA TYR A 61 -0.64 -4.33 9.37
C TYR A 61 -1.38 -3.60 10.49
N ASN A 62 -1.20 -2.29 10.58
CA ASN A 62 -1.83 -1.50 11.64
C ASN A 62 -3.24 -1.04 11.25
N GLU A 63 -4.25 -1.73 11.76
CA GLU A 63 -5.68 -1.44 11.54
C GLU A 63 -6.09 -0.02 12.00
N ASP A 64 -5.54 0.48 13.10
CA ASP A 64 -5.87 1.82 13.64
C ASP A 64 -5.43 2.97 12.70
N THR A 65 -4.54 2.67 11.75
CA THR A 65 -4.04 3.64 10.78
C THR A 65 -4.79 3.59 9.44
N VAL A 66 -5.73 2.66 9.26
CA VAL A 66 -6.49 2.51 8.01
C VAL A 66 -7.34 3.76 7.78
N LEU A 67 -7.13 4.38 6.61
CA LEU A 67 -7.90 5.52 6.13
C LEU A 67 -9.00 5.10 5.15
N TRP A 68 -8.83 3.95 4.52
CA TRP A 68 -9.71 3.42 3.49
C TRP A 68 -9.49 1.92 3.35
N SER A 69 -10.57 1.15 3.18
CA SER A 69 -10.54 -0.28 2.86
C SER A 69 -11.38 -0.58 1.62
N ARG A 70 -10.95 -1.57 0.83
CA ARG A 70 -11.71 -2.01 -0.35
C ARG A 70 -13.01 -2.71 0.02
N HIS A 71 -13.03 -3.43 1.14
CA HIS A 71 -14.17 -4.24 1.56
C HIS A 71 -15.35 -3.43 2.11
N GLU A 72 -15.18 -2.13 2.41
CA GLU A 72 -16.28 -1.25 2.84
C GLU A 72 -17.19 -0.75 1.70
N GLN A 73 -16.90 -1.10 0.45
CA GLN A 73 -17.68 -0.66 -0.73
C GLN A 73 -18.58 -1.76 -1.35
N GLU A 74 -18.63 -2.95 -0.74
CA GLU A 74 -19.52 -4.06 -1.12
C GLU A 74 -20.68 -4.19 -0.13
#